data_AF-A0A1Q5QVQ1-F1
#
_entry.id   AF-A0A1Q5QVQ1-F1
#
_cell.length_a   1.000
_cell.length_b   1.000
_cell.length_c   1.000
_cell.angle_alpha   90.00
_cell.angle_beta   90.00
_cell.angle_gamma   90.00
#
_symmetry.space_group_name_H-M   'P 1'
#
loop_
_entity.id
_entity.type
_entity.pdbx_description
1 polymer ?
#
loop_
_entity_poly.entity_id
_entity_poly.type
_entity_poly.pdbx_seq_one_letter_code
_entity_poly.pdbx_strand_id
1 'polypeptide(L)' 'PTALGIAGARRALLTLWPVADEGTANFTVRFYEHLAEGLTYSDALRQTRRDAREGKVAGARDASVWAAFVLFEG' A
#
# COMPACT_ATOMS: atom_id res chain seq x y z
N PRO A 1 -11.36 -9.49 2.62
CA PRO A 1 -11.70 -8.85 1.32
C PRO A 1 -13.16 -9.07 0.89
N THR A 2 -13.72 -10.27 1.06
CA THR A 2 -15.08 -10.62 0.62
C THR A 2 -16.18 -9.70 1.17
N ALA A 3 -16.15 -9.38 2.47
CA ALA A 3 -17.14 -8.47 3.08
C ALA A 3 -17.08 -7.05 2.47
N LEU A 4 -15.88 -6.54 2.16
CA LEU A 4 -15.71 -5.23 1.51
C LEU A 4 -16.26 -5.24 0.08
N GLY A 5 -16.02 -6.33 -0.66
CA GLY A 5 -16.59 -6.52 -2.00
C GLY A 5 -18.13 -6.55 -1.98
N ILE A 6 -18.72 -7.31 -1.04
CA ILE A 6 -20.19 -7.35 -0.85
C ILE A 6 -20.75 -5.97 -0.50
N ALA A 7 -20.01 -5.19 0.30
CA ALA A 7 -20.38 -3.81 0.65
C ALA A 7 -20.22 -2.80 -0.51
N GLY A 8 -19.81 -3.25 -1.70
CA GLY A 8 -19.67 -2.40 -2.89
C GLY A 8 -18.33 -1.68 -3.00
N ALA A 9 -17.33 -2.02 -2.19
CA ALA A 9 -16.00 -1.46 -2.34
C ALA A 9 -15.37 -1.98 -3.64
N ARG A 10 -15.19 -1.09 -4.62
CA ARG A 10 -14.59 -1.41 -5.92
C ARG A 10 -13.12 -1.81 -5.82
N ARG A 11 -12.41 -1.28 -4.82
CA ARG A 11 -11.00 -1.55 -4.53
C ARG A 11 -10.75 -1.50 -3.04
N ALA A 12 -9.87 -2.36 -2.55
CA ALA A 12 -9.41 -2.34 -1.16
C ALA A 12 -7.91 -2.60 -1.08
N LEU A 13 -7.16 -1.69 -0.45
CA LEU A 13 -5.75 -1.91 -0.09
C LEU A 13 -5.71 -2.38 1.37
N LEU A 14 -5.23 -3.60 1.61
CA LEU A 14 -5.25 -4.26 2.92
C LEU A 14 -3.85 -4.81 3.26
N THR A 15 -3.55 -4.99 4.55
CA THR A 15 -2.36 -5.74 4.98
C THR A 15 -2.70 -7.19 5.27
N LEU A 16 -1.80 -8.11 4.94
CA LEU A 16 -1.93 -9.55 5.22
C LEU A 16 -1.62 -9.93 6.69
N TRP A 17 -0.86 -9.07 7.39
CA TRP A 17 -0.47 -9.22 8.79
C TRP A 17 -0.38 -7.84 9.47
N PRO A 18 -0.26 -7.77 10.81
CA PRO A 18 -0.04 -6.51 11.52
C PRO A 18 1.29 -5.86 11.14
N VAL A 19 1.28 -4.55 10.92
CA VAL A 19 2.46 -3.77 10.50
C VAL A 19 2.61 -2.59 11.46
N ALA A 20 3.85 -2.21 11.78
CA ALA A 20 4.13 -1.07 12.65
C ALA A 20 3.51 0.23 12.11
N ASP A 21 2.95 1.05 13.00
CA ASP A 21 2.17 2.24 12.65
C ASP A 21 2.95 3.25 11.81
N GLU A 22 4.19 3.56 12.17
CA GLU A 22 5.03 4.53 11.45
C GLU A 22 5.26 4.09 10.00
N GLY A 23 5.68 2.83 9.80
CA GLY A 23 5.91 2.27 8.47
C GLY A 23 4.63 2.23 7.65
N THR A 24 3.51 1.90 8.27
CA THR A 24 2.18 1.91 7.65
C THR A 24 1.80 3.31 7.18
N ALA A 25 1.88 4.32 8.07
CA ALA A 25 1.49 5.69 7.77
C ALA A 25 2.32 6.26 6.62
N ASN A 26 3.64 6.15 6.69
CA ASN A 26 4.54 6.67 5.66
C ASN A 26 4.36 5.93 4.32
N PHE A 27 4.14 4.61 4.35
CA PHE A 27 3.86 3.83 3.14
C PHE A 27 2.55 4.29 2.48
N THR A 28 1.49 4.47 3.27
CA THR A 28 0.18 4.89 2.74
C THR A 28 0.21 6.32 2.19
N VAL A 29 0.90 7.26 2.85
CA VAL A 29 1.12 8.62 2.32
C VAL A 29 1.79 8.55 0.95
N ARG A 30 2.91 7.82 0.85
CA ARG A 30 3.66 7.68 -0.41
C ARG A 30 2.81 7.04 -1.53
N PHE A 31 1.96 6.08 -1.18
CA PHE A 31 1.02 5.48 -2.11
C PHE A 31 0.02 6.50 -2.68
N TYR A 32 -0.54 7.38 -1.84
CA TYR A 32 -1.46 8.42 -2.31
C TYR A 32 -0.77 9.54 -3.09
N GLU A 33 0.49 9.86 -2.79
CA GLU A 33 1.30 10.78 -3.61
C GLU A 33 1.40 10.25 -5.05
N HIS A 34 1.77 8.98 -5.23
CA HIS A 34 1.84 8.34 -6.56
C HIS A 34 0.50 8.36 -7.31
N LEU A 35 -0.62 8.20 -6.59
CA LEU A 35 -1.95 8.33 -7.18
C LEU A 35 -2.25 9.77 -7.62
N ALA A 36 -1.85 10.77 -6.82
CA ALA A 36 -2.01 12.18 -7.16
C ALA A 36 -1.14 12.59 -8.37
N GLU A 37 0.00 11.91 -8.57
CA GLU A 37 0.86 12.04 -9.75
C GLU A 37 0.28 11.34 -11.01
N GLY A 38 -0.87 10.67 -10.88
CA GLY A 38 -1.60 10.08 -12.00
C GLY A 38 -1.27 8.61 -12.27
N LEU A 39 -0.53 7.93 -11.39
CA LEU A 39 -0.32 6.50 -11.52
C LEU A 39 -1.61 5.71 -11.30
N THR A 40 -1.72 4.57 -11.97
CA THR A 40 -2.77 3.59 -11.67
C THR A 40 -2.59 3.05 -10.25
N TYR A 41 -3.63 2.50 -9.64
CA TYR A 41 -3.55 1.91 -8.29
C TYR A 41 -2.49 0.79 -8.20
N SER A 42 -2.42 -0.04 -9.24
CA SER A 42 -1.42 -1.11 -9.33
C SER A 42 -0.01 -0.55 -9.47
N ASP A 43 0.20 0.47 -10.30
CA ASP A 43 1.50 1.11 -10.49
C ASP A 43 1.95 1.89 -9.24
N ALA A 44 1.03 2.61 -8.60
CA ALA A 44 1.27 3.32 -7.35
C ALA A 44 1.71 2.36 -6.25
N LEU A 45 1.03 1.21 -6.07
CA LEU A 45 1.44 0.19 -5.09
C LEU A 45 2.82 -0.38 -5.45
N ARG A 46 3.05 -0.67 -6.74
CA ARG A 46 4.33 -1.21 -7.20
C ARG A 46 5.48 -0.23 -7.00
N GLN A 47 5.27 1.07 -7.23
CA GLN A 47 6.26 2.12 -7.03
C GLN A 47 6.50 2.40 -5.55
N THR A 48 5.45 2.43 -4.72
CA THR A 48 5.58 2.59 -3.26
C THR A 48 6.43 1.47 -2.65
N ARG A 49 6.24 0.21 -3.09
CA ARG A 49 7.09 -0.92 -2.68
C ARG A 49 8.56 -0.75 -3.12
N ARG A 50 8.81 -0.15 -4.29
CA ARG A 50 10.19 0.16 -4.73
C ARG A 50 10.81 1.22 -3.84
N ASP A 51 10.10 2.32 -3.62
CA ASP A 51 10.56 3.43 -2.78
C ASP A 51 10.87 2.97 -1.36
N ALA A 52 9.98 2.15 -0.77
CA ALA A 52 10.19 1.53 0.54
C ALA A 52 11.46 0.66 0.57
N ARG A 53 11.61 -0.26 -0.38
CA ARG A 53 12.81 -1.12 -0.50
C ARG A 53 14.10 -0.31 -0.68
N GLU A 54 14.03 0.81 -1.39
CA GLU A 54 15.16 1.73 -1.63
C GLU A 54 15.44 2.66 -0.44
N GLY A 55 14.67 2.56 0.64
CA GLY A 55 14.84 3.39 1.85
C GLY A 55 14.33 4.83 1.70
N LYS A 56 13.52 5.11 0.67
CA LYS A 56 12.90 6.42 0.43
C LYS A 56 11.66 6.66 1.30
N VAL A 57 11.17 5.63 1.98
CA VAL A 57 10.03 5.69 2.90
C VAL A 57 10.52 5.32 4.30
N ALA A 58 10.52 6.29 5.21
CA ALA A 58 10.97 6.11 6.60
C ALA A 58 10.13 5.04 7.30
N GLY A 59 10.79 4.18 8.09
CA GLY A 59 10.12 3.09 8.82
C GLY A 59 9.59 1.94 7.96
N ALA A 60 9.75 1.99 6.62
CA ALA A 60 9.14 1.01 5.72
C ALA A 60 10.15 0.16 4.92
N ARG A 61 11.46 0.22 5.20
CA ARG A 61 12.47 -0.53 4.45
C ARG A 61 12.35 -2.05 4.63
N ASP A 62 11.90 -2.48 5.81
CA ASP A 62 11.72 -3.89 6.14
C ASP A 62 10.61 -4.52 5.27
N ALA A 63 10.86 -5.75 4.78
CA ALA A 63 9.90 -6.47 3.96
C ALA A 63 8.58 -6.76 4.69
N SER A 64 8.61 -6.89 6.02
CA SER A 64 7.42 -7.02 6.86
C SER A 64 6.46 -5.83 6.73
N VAL A 65 6.91 -4.67 6.24
CA VAL A 65 6.05 -3.51 5.97
C VAL A 65 5.49 -3.58 4.55
N TRP A 66 6.34 -3.42 3.52
CA TRP A 66 5.87 -3.22 2.15
C TRP A 66 5.29 -4.48 1.48
N ALA A 67 5.69 -5.68 1.94
CA ALA A 67 5.15 -6.93 1.40
C ALA A 67 3.76 -7.25 1.95
N ALA A 68 3.36 -6.62 3.07
CA ALA A 68 2.07 -6.87 3.71
C ALA A 68 0.90 -6.33 2.86
N PHE A 69 1.10 -5.20 2.16
CA PHE A 69 0.05 -4.49 1.44
C PHE A 69 -0.37 -5.22 0.16
N VAL A 70 -1.66 -5.54 0.01
CA VAL A 70 -2.27 -6.17 -1.16
C VAL A 70 -3.44 -5.35 -1.63
N LEU A 71 -3.51 -5.10 -2.95
CA LEU A 71 -4.64 -4.46 -3.60
C LEU A 71 -5.61 -5.53 -4.11
N PHE A 72 -6.84 -5.48 -3.63
CA PHE A 72 -7.97 -6.26 -4.15
C PHE A 72 -8.80 -5.38 -5.08
N GLU A 73 -9.09 -5.87 -6.27
CA GLU A 73 -10.01 -5.24 -7.23
C GLU A 73 -11.17 -6.20 -7.49
N GLY A 74 -12.39 -5.65 -7.61
CA GLY A 74 -13.61 -6.38 -7.98
C GLY A 74 -13.86 -6.38 -9.48
#